data_AF-A0A382X978-F1
#
_entry.id   AF-A0A382X978-F1
#
_cell.length_a   1.000
_cell.length_b   1.000
_cell.length_c   1.000
_cell.angle_alpha   90.00
_cell.angle_beta   90.00
_cell.angle_gamma   90.00
#
_symmetry.space_group_name_H-M   'P 1'
#
loop_
_entity.id
_entity.type
_entity.pdbx_description
1 polymer ?
#
loop_
_entity_poly.entity_id
_entity_poly.type
_entity_poly.pdbx_seq_one_letter_code
_entity_poly.pdbx_strand_id
1 'polypeptide(L)'
;MKSFHSIDGSITAPQGFLAAGLFCDVKSLGTGKGSNKGQKRDLALIVSEVPAKAAGMFTTNQICAAPVKVCVKHIADGKAQAVVINSGNANACTGPRGLKDAKEMAALLAEELLLQPEDVLVGSTGRIGLELPMPNIRTGISQIVKELDDSPSAAHHAAEAILTSDTQPKEIALRFKLAGKTVLLGGIAKGAG
;
A
#
# COMPACT_ATOMS: atom_id res chain seq x y z
N MET A 1 -8.52 31.33 -5.23
CA MET A 1 -8.13 29.91 -5.43
C MET A 1 -7.18 29.52 -4.31
N LYS A 2 -7.28 28.31 -3.75
CA LYS A 2 -6.22 27.81 -2.85
C LYS A 2 -4.97 27.60 -3.70
N SER A 3 -3.86 28.27 -3.39
CA SER A 3 -2.59 28.01 -4.07
C SER A 3 -1.97 26.73 -3.49
N PHE A 4 -1.70 25.77 -4.38
CA PHE A 4 -0.94 24.58 -4.04
C PHE A 4 0.51 24.81 -4.45
N HIS A 5 1.45 24.54 -3.55
CA HIS A 5 2.88 24.67 -3.81
C HIS A 5 3.52 23.30 -3.75
N SER A 6 4.19 22.88 -4.83
CA SER A 6 5.02 21.68 -4.80
C SER A 6 6.17 21.86 -3.82
N ILE A 7 6.48 20.81 -3.07
CA ILE A 7 7.62 20.72 -2.17
C ILE A 7 8.33 19.38 -2.41
N ASP A 8 9.55 19.26 -1.93
CA ASP A 8 10.25 17.98 -1.92
C ASP A 8 9.58 17.02 -0.91
N GLY A 9 9.55 15.74 -1.25
CA GLY A 9 8.98 14.69 -0.41
C GLY A 9 7.86 13.91 -1.08
N SER A 10 7.19 13.09 -0.27
CA SER A 10 6.21 12.09 -0.71
C SER A 10 5.22 11.81 0.44
N ILE A 11 4.74 10.58 0.60
CA ILE A 11 3.76 10.17 1.61
C ILE A 11 4.18 10.38 3.08
N THR A 12 5.47 10.56 3.38
CA THR A 12 5.96 10.90 4.73
C THR A 12 6.19 12.41 4.91
N ALA A 13 5.93 13.25 3.89
CA ALA A 13 6.01 14.70 4.04
C ALA A 13 4.97 15.26 5.05
N PRO A 14 3.72 14.75 5.11
CA PRO A 14 2.82 15.10 6.20
C PRO A 14 3.27 14.48 7.52
N GLN A 15 3.21 15.26 8.60
CA GLN A 15 3.50 14.77 9.95
C GLN A 15 2.55 13.62 10.33
N GLY A 16 3.06 12.62 11.06
CA GLY A 16 2.25 11.53 11.57
C GLY A 16 2.14 10.33 10.63
N PHE A 17 2.96 10.26 9.58
CA PHE A 17 2.97 9.18 8.61
C PHE A 17 4.35 8.54 8.50
N LEU A 18 4.36 7.22 8.68
CA LEU A 18 5.53 6.35 8.49
C LEU A 18 5.32 5.50 7.24
N ALA A 19 6.41 5.14 6.58
CA ALA A 19 6.37 4.27 5.42
C ALA A 19 7.49 3.22 5.49
N ALA A 20 7.33 2.15 4.72
CA ALA A 20 8.37 1.16 4.49
C ALA A 20 8.13 0.44 3.16
N GLY A 21 9.21 -0.12 2.60
CA GLY A 21 9.13 -0.94 1.41
C GLY A 21 10.26 -1.95 1.36
N LEU A 22 9.91 -3.23 1.26
CA LEU A 22 10.89 -4.32 1.25
C LEU A 22 10.60 -5.36 0.18
N PHE A 23 11.57 -6.24 -0.02
CA PHE A 23 11.46 -7.43 -0.85
C PHE A 23 11.05 -8.61 0.02
N CYS A 24 9.90 -9.22 -0.29
CA CYS A 24 9.39 -10.43 0.35
C CYS A 24 9.14 -11.55 -0.65
N ASP A 25 9.73 -11.49 -1.85
CA ASP A 25 9.74 -12.62 -2.79
C ASP A 25 8.35 -12.95 -3.40
N VAL A 26 7.50 -11.94 -3.63
CA VAL A 26 6.24 -12.08 -4.38
C VAL A 26 6.51 -12.01 -5.89
N LYS A 27 7.44 -11.15 -6.34
CA LYS A 27 7.77 -10.95 -7.76
C LYS A 27 8.61 -12.06 -8.39
N SER A 28 9.38 -12.80 -7.59
CA SER A 28 10.30 -13.85 -8.02
C SER A 28 9.62 -15.16 -8.40
N LEU A 29 8.38 -15.37 -7.96
CA LEU A 29 7.54 -16.50 -8.37
C LEU A 29 7.12 -16.34 -9.83
N GLY A 30 8.09 -16.49 -10.74
CA GLY A 30 8.00 -16.85 -12.17
C GLY A 30 7.05 -16.04 -13.05
N THR A 31 6.45 -14.97 -12.53
CA THR A 31 5.18 -14.52 -13.06
C THR A 31 5.06 -12.99 -13.21
N GLY A 32 6.05 -12.33 -13.84
CA GLY A 32 5.85 -10.95 -14.32
C GLY A 32 6.92 -10.46 -15.29
N LYS A 33 6.60 -9.43 -16.10
CA LYS A 33 7.66 -8.67 -16.79
C LYS A 33 8.57 -8.07 -15.71
N GLY A 34 9.82 -8.51 -15.63
CA GLY A 34 10.82 -7.98 -14.71
C GLY A 34 11.12 -8.81 -13.47
N SER A 35 10.49 -9.98 -13.27
CA SER A 35 10.88 -10.96 -12.23
C SER A 35 12.33 -11.44 -12.37
N ASN A 36 12.85 -11.42 -13.60
CA ASN A 36 14.21 -11.86 -13.92
C ASN A 36 15.27 -10.76 -13.72
N LYS A 37 14.89 -9.59 -13.20
CA LYS A 37 15.77 -8.41 -13.03
C LYS A 37 16.32 -8.27 -11.61
N GLY A 38 16.40 -9.37 -10.86
CA GLY A 38 16.90 -9.40 -9.48
C GLY A 38 15.83 -9.14 -8.42
N GLN A 39 16.27 -9.05 -7.17
CA GLN A 39 15.41 -8.73 -6.03
C GLN A 39 14.85 -7.31 -6.18
N LYS A 40 13.54 -7.18 -6.09
CA LYS A 40 12.83 -5.90 -6.19
C LYS A 40 11.81 -5.81 -5.08
N ARG A 41 11.77 -4.68 -4.38
CA ARG A 41 10.73 -4.42 -3.38
C ARG A 41 9.35 -4.72 -3.93
N ASP A 42 8.55 -5.44 -3.17
CA ASP A 42 7.24 -5.94 -3.58
C ASP A 42 6.22 -6.00 -2.45
N LEU A 43 6.58 -5.47 -1.27
CA LEU A 43 5.66 -5.16 -0.18
C LEU A 43 5.90 -3.73 0.30
N ALA A 44 4.84 -2.93 0.34
CA ALA A 44 4.83 -1.58 0.86
C ALA A 44 3.94 -1.51 2.09
N LEU A 45 4.31 -0.62 3.02
CA LEU A 45 3.52 -0.30 4.20
C LEU A 45 3.47 1.22 4.36
N ILE A 46 2.28 1.73 4.69
CA ILE A 46 2.04 3.12 5.09
C ILE A 46 1.26 3.06 6.40
N VAL A 47 1.71 3.77 7.42
CA VAL A 47 1.07 3.81 8.74
C VAL A 47 0.87 5.26 9.16
N SER A 48 -0.32 5.59 9.64
CA SER A 48 -0.51 6.79 10.43
C SER A 48 -0.25 6.48 11.90
N GLU A 49 0.51 7.34 12.57
CA GLU A 49 0.81 7.20 14.00
C GLU A 49 -0.44 7.37 14.89
N VAL A 50 -1.52 7.92 14.33
CA VAL A 50 -2.82 8.11 15.00
C VAL A 50 -3.96 7.62 14.11
N PRO A 51 -5.15 7.32 14.66
CA PRO A 51 -6.31 6.98 13.84
C PRO A 51 -6.62 8.09 12.82
N ALA A 52 -6.56 7.76 11.53
CA ALA A 52 -6.76 8.73 10.46
C ALA A 52 -8.21 8.72 9.97
N LYS A 53 -8.72 9.92 9.66
CA LYS A 53 -9.91 10.03 8.81
C LYS A 53 -9.52 9.59 7.41
N ALA A 54 -10.26 8.62 6.89
CA ALA A 54 -9.90 7.95 5.66
C ALA A 54 -11.09 7.90 4.70
N ALA A 55 -10.79 7.99 3.41
CA ALA A 55 -11.76 7.89 2.33
C ALA A 55 -11.13 7.07 1.21
N GLY A 56 -11.93 6.24 0.55
CA GLY A 56 -11.48 5.35 -0.53
C GLY A 56 -12.41 5.41 -1.72
N MET A 57 -11.83 5.48 -2.93
CA MET A 57 -12.54 5.21 -4.17
C MET A 57 -11.98 3.93 -4.77
N PHE A 58 -12.86 3.11 -5.32
CA PHE A 58 -12.53 1.78 -5.82
C PHE A 58 -13.03 1.60 -7.25
N THR A 59 -12.42 0.65 -7.96
CA THR A 59 -12.84 0.31 -9.32
C THR A 59 -14.33 -0.08 -9.37
N THR A 60 -15.03 0.40 -10.38
CA THR A 60 -16.43 0.03 -10.67
C THR A 60 -16.53 -1.24 -11.51
N ASN A 61 -15.40 -1.87 -11.86
CA ASN A 61 -15.38 -3.10 -12.63
C ASN A 61 -16.06 -4.24 -11.84
N GLN A 62 -16.95 -4.97 -12.52
CA GLN A 62 -17.65 -6.12 -11.94
C GLN A 62 -16.70 -7.24 -11.52
N ILE A 63 -15.58 -7.41 -12.24
CA ILE A 63 -14.50 -8.33 -11.88
C ILE A 63 -13.57 -7.60 -10.90
N CYS A 64 -14.02 -7.59 -9.64
CA CYS A 64 -13.35 -6.88 -8.56
C CYS A 64 -12.47 -7.83 -7.73
N ALA A 65 -11.20 -7.46 -7.54
CA ALA A 65 -10.22 -8.24 -6.79
C ALA A 65 -10.59 -8.38 -5.30
N ALA A 66 -10.10 -9.44 -4.66
CA ALA A 66 -10.31 -9.68 -3.23
C ALA A 66 -9.95 -8.50 -2.31
N PRO A 67 -8.75 -7.86 -2.43
CA PRO A 67 -8.38 -6.74 -1.55
C PRO A 67 -9.34 -5.55 -1.64
N VAL A 68 -9.88 -5.25 -2.83
CA VAL A 68 -10.85 -4.17 -2.99
C VAL A 68 -12.12 -4.44 -2.18
N LYS A 69 -12.63 -5.68 -2.19
CA LYS A 69 -13.82 -6.07 -1.42
C LYS A 69 -13.60 -5.97 0.09
N VAL A 70 -12.37 -6.19 0.56
CA VAL A 70 -11.98 -5.99 1.96
C VAL A 70 -11.96 -4.49 2.29
N CYS A 71 -11.25 -3.70 1.49
CA CYS A 71 -11.12 -2.26 1.71
C CYS A 71 -12.45 -1.50 1.69
N VAL A 72 -13.39 -1.87 0.81
CA VAL A 72 -14.75 -1.28 0.80
C VAL A 72 -15.46 -1.45 2.15
N LYS A 73 -15.24 -2.57 2.84
CA LYS A 73 -15.84 -2.83 4.16
C LYS A 73 -15.08 -2.10 5.27
N HIS A 74 -13.76 -2.14 5.22
CA HIS A 74 -12.88 -1.55 6.24
C HIS A 74 -13.05 -0.02 6.30
N ILE A 75 -13.15 0.63 5.14
CA ILE A 75 -13.28 2.09 5.06
C ILE A 75 -14.69 2.63 5.38
N ALA A 76 -15.66 1.75 5.65
CA ALA A 76 -17.08 2.12 5.71
C ALA A 76 -17.43 3.08 6.87
N ASP A 77 -16.65 3.09 7.94
CA ASP A 77 -16.81 4.01 9.07
C ASP A 77 -16.02 5.33 8.90
N GLY A 78 -15.31 5.48 7.78
CA GLY A 78 -14.50 6.65 7.44
C GLY A 78 -13.18 6.74 8.21
N LYS A 79 -12.63 5.60 8.68
CA LYS A 79 -11.34 5.53 9.35
C LYS A 79 -10.46 4.43 8.76
N ALA A 80 -9.16 4.61 8.93
CA ALA A 80 -8.11 3.62 8.73
C ALA A 80 -6.83 4.14 9.38
N GLN A 81 -5.89 3.26 9.68
CA GLN A 81 -4.60 3.64 10.25
C GLN A 81 -3.40 3.04 9.50
N ALA A 82 -3.58 1.95 8.76
CA ALA A 82 -2.50 1.38 7.95
C ALA A 82 -2.96 0.93 6.57
N VAL A 83 -2.02 0.89 5.63
CA VAL A 83 -2.20 0.33 4.29
C VAL A 83 -1.02 -0.59 3.98
N VAL A 84 -1.28 -1.88 3.71
CA VAL A 84 -0.28 -2.83 3.23
C VAL A 84 -0.55 -3.20 1.78
N ILE A 85 0.47 -3.10 0.93
CA ILE A 85 0.32 -3.25 -0.52
C ILE A 85 1.37 -4.21 -1.04
N ASN A 86 0.95 -5.30 -1.68
CA ASN A 86 1.87 -6.17 -2.42
C ASN A 86 1.85 -5.86 -3.93
N SER A 87 2.96 -6.11 -4.60
CA SER A 87 3.03 -6.10 -6.06
C SER A 87 3.57 -7.41 -6.64
N GLY A 88 3.33 -7.65 -7.93
CA GLY A 88 3.63 -8.92 -8.61
C GLY A 88 2.41 -9.84 -8.71
N ASN A 89 1.52 -9.82 -7.72
CA ASN A 89 0.28 -10.60 -7.69
C ASN A 89 -0.91 -9.69 -7.38
N ALA A 90 -1.99 -9.75 -8.17
CA ALA A 90 -3.17 -8.89 -8.01
C ALA A 90 -4.20 -9.43 -7.00
N ASN A 91 -4.07 -10.68 -6.55
CA ASN A 91 -5.08 -11.40 -5.77
C ASN A 91 -6.51 -11.19 -6.32
N ALA A 92 -6.61 -11.34 -7.64
CA ALA A 92 -7.83 -11.13 -8.42
C ALA A 92 -8.23 -12.46 -9.08
N CYS A 93 -9.54 -12.71 -9.17
CA CYS A 93 -10.09 -13.97 -9.70
C CYS A 93 -9.62 -15.23 -8.94
N THR A 94 -9.37 -15.09 -7.64
CA THR A 94 -8.88 -16.15 -6.72
C THR A 94 -9.96 -16.72 -5.79
N GLY A 95 -11.23 -16.38 -6.05
CA GLY A 95 -12.38 -16.93 -5.33
C GLY A 95 -12.38 -16.66 -3.82
N PRO A 96 -13.02 -17.54 -3.02
CA PRO A 96 -13.06 -17.45 -1.56
C PRO A 96 -11.68 -17.46 -0.91
N ARG A 97 -10.71 -18.17 -1.53
CA ARG A 97 -9.32 -18.24 -1.05
C ARG A 97 -8.68 -16.86 -1.04
N GLY A 98 -8.75 -16.13 -2.15
CA GLY A 98 -8.19 -14.78 -2.23
C GLY A 98 -8.80 -13.79 -1.24
N LEU A 99 -10.10 -13.91 -0.97
CA LEU A 99 -10.77 -13.11 0.06
C LEU A 99 -10.26 -13.43 1.47
N LYS A 100 -10.02 -14.71 1.76
CA LYS A 100 -9.39 -15.14 3.03
C LYS A 100 -7.97 -14.57 3.14
N ASP A 101 -7.16 -14.70 2.09
CA ASP A 101 -5.78 -14.23 2.09
C ASP A 101 -5.70 -12.69 2.27
N ALA A 102 -6.59 -11.93 1.63
CA ALA A 102 -6.65 -10.47 1.81
C ALA A 102 -7.05 -10.05 3.24
N LYS A 103 -7.97 -10.77 3.87
CA LYS A 103 -8.31 -10.55 5.29
C LYS A 103 -7.18 -10.95 6.22
N GLU A 104 -6.48 -12.03 5.88
CA GLU A 104 -5.32 -12.50 6.65
C GLU A 104 -4.19 -11.46 6.62
N MET A 105 -3.91 -10.84 5.47
CA MET A 105 -2.97 -9.71 5.39
C MET A 105 -3.32 -8.57 6.37
N ALA A 106 -4.60 -8.17 6.39
CA ALA A 106 -5.06 -7.12 7.29
C ALA A 106 -4.91 -7.52 8.76
N ALA A 107 -5.30 -8.75 9.10
CA ALA A 107 -5.22 -9.26 10.48
C ALA A 107 -3.77 -9.38 10.98
N LEU A 108 -2.86 -9.90 10.14
CA LEU A 108 -1.44 -10.02 10.49
C LEU A 108 -0.80 -8.67 10.76
N LEU A 109 -1.05 -7.68 9.89
CA LEU A 109 -0.51 -6.34 10.10
C LEU A 109 -1.13 -5.68 11.34
N ALA A 110 -2.44 -5.85 11.54
CA ALA A 110 -3.12 -5.31 12.70
C ALA A 110 -2.56 -5.88 14.01
N GLU A 111 -2.25 -7.17 14.05
CA GLU A 111 -1.60 -7.80 15.21
C GLU A 111 -0.22 -7.17 15.49
N GLU A 112 0.64 -7.04 14.48
CA GLU A 112 1.98 -6.46 14.62
C GLU A 112 1.94 -4.97 15.05
N LEU A 113 0.90 -4.24 14.66
CA LEU A 113 0.73 -2.81 14.96
C LEU A 113 -0.23 -2.51 16.14
N LEU A 114 -0.78 -3.55 16.79
CA LEU A 114 -1.79 -3.44 17.85
C LEU A 114 -3.05 -2.65 17.43
N LEU A 115 -3.52 -2.88 16.20
CA LEU A 115 -4.70 -2.25 15.59
C LEU A 115 -5.88 -3.23 15.52
N GLN A 116 -7.04 -2.71 15.14
CA GLN A 116 -8.12 -3.58 14.65
C GLN A 116 -7.85 -3.95 13.18
N PRO A 117 -8.15 -5.19 12.75
CA PRO A 117 -8.03 -5.60 11.34
C PRO A 117 -8.78 -4.66 10.39
N GLU A 118 -9.92 -4.12 10.83
CA GLU A 118 -10.76 -3.20 10.07
C GLU A 118 -10.11 -1.83 9.85
N ASP A 119 -9.12 -1.43 10.66
CA ASP A 119 -8.34 -0.21 10.47
C ASP A 119 -7.20 -0.38 9.44
N VAL A 120 -7.02 -1.58 8.88
CA VAL A 120 -5.99 -1.89 7.90
C VAL A 120 -6.59 -2.03 6.50
N LEU A 121 -6.14 -1.22 5.56
CA LEU A 121 -6.43 -1.39 4.14
C LEU A 121 -5.38 -2.28 3.47
N VAL A 122 -5.82 -3.05 2.48
CA VAL A 122 -4.97 -3.98 1.73
C VAL A 122 -5.01 -3.67 0.23
N GLY A 123 -3.86 -3.71 -0.41
CA GLY A 123 -3.71 -3.51 -1.85
C GLY A 123 -2.92 -4.65 -2.50
N SER A 124 -3.30 -5.03 -3.71
CA SER A 124 -2.57 -6.01 -4.51
C SER A 124 -2.57 -5.58 -5.97
N THR A 125 -1.42 -5.68 -6.63
CA THR A 125 -1.28 -5.37 -8.06
C THR A 125 -0.35 -6.35 -8.76
N GLY A 126 -0.73 -6.84 -9.94
CA GLY A 126 0.12 -7.74 -10.71
C GLY A 126 -0.70 -8.72 -11.53
N ARG A 127 -0.25 -9.96 -11.62
CA ARG A 127 -0.97 -10.98 -12.38
C ARG A 127 -2.28 -11.39 -11.72
N ILE A 128 -3.28 -11.65 -12.56
CA ILE A 128 -4.63 -12.09 -12.20
C ILE A 128 -4.68 -13.63 -12.25
N GLY A 129 -5.49 -14.25 -11.38
CA GLY A 129 -5.76 -15.68 -11.37
C GLY A 129 -4.71 -16.53 -10.64
N LEU A 130 -3.74 -15.92 -9.97
CA LEU A 130 -2.72 -16.60 -9.18
C LEU A 130 -2.98 -16.42 -7.69
N GLU A 131 -2.87 -17.51 -6.93
CA GLU A 131 -2.95 -17.45 -5.47
C GLU A 131 -1.80 -16.61 -4.91
N LEU A 132 -2.09 -15.86 -3.84
CA LEU A 132 -1.09 -15.05 -3.17
C LEU A 132 -0.14 -15.97 -2.39
N PRO A 133 1.19 -15.80 -2.47
CA PRO A 133 2.14 -16.61 -1.74
C PRO A 133 2.15 -16.21 -0.25
N MET A 134 1.13 -16.64 0.50
CA MET A 134 0.94 -16.23 1.88
C MET A 134 2.12 -16.53 2.82
N PRO A 135 2.94 -17.59 2.66
CA PRO A 135 4.16 -17.75 3.46
C PRO A 135 5.12 -16.56 3.35
N ASN A 136 5.30 -16.06 2.13
CA ASN A 136 6.15 -14.92 1.81
C ASN A 136 5.55 -13.62 2.38
N ILE A 137 4.24 -13.43 2.21
CA ILE A 137 3.52 -12.26 2.75
C ILE A 137 3.55 -12.24 4.28
N ARG A 138 3.32 -13.36 4.97
CA ARG A 138 3.41 -13.44 6.45
C ARG A 138 4.78 -13.00 6.94
N THR A 139 5.83 -13.55 6.33
CA THR A 139 7.21 -13.23 6.68
C THR A 139 7.52 -11.76 6.37
N GLY A 140 7.08 -11.27 5.21
CA GLY A 140 7.24 -9.88 4.80
C GLY A 140 6.54 -8.89 5.73
N ILE A 141 5.31 -9.19 6.20
CA ILE A 141 4.58 -8.34 7.15
C ILE A 141 5.34 -8.24 8.49
N SER A 142 5.81 -9.37 9.03
CA SER A 142 6.57 -9.35 10.30
C SER A 142 7.94 -8.66 10.18
N GLN A 143 8.49 -8.54 8.96
CA GLN A 143 9.74 -7.83 8.70
C GLN A 143 9.51 -6.34 8.46
N ILE A 144 8.53 -5.96 7.62
CA ILE A 144 8.35 -4.59 7.14
C ILE A 144 7.96 -3.61 8.24
N VAL A 145 7.27 -4.09 9.28
CA VAL A 145 6.92 -3.26 10.46
C VAL A 145 8.14 -2.76 11.21
N LYS A 146 9.28 -3.48 11.13
CA LYS A 146 10.55 -3.10 11.76
C LYS A 146 11.33 -2.07 10.94
N GLU A 147 10.91 -1.81 9.70
CA GLU A 147 11.53 -0.86 8.78
C GLU A 147 10.73 0.45 8.66
N LEU A 148 9.67 0.62 9.45
CA LEU A 148 8.87 1.85 9.47
C LEU A 148 9.71 3.06 9.88
N ASP A 149 9.66 4.10 9.05
CA ASP A 149 10.43 5.32 9.25
C ASP A 149 9.73 6.50 8.54
N ASP A 150 10.01 7.73 8.95
CA ASP A 150 9.42 8.96 8.36
C ASP A 150 10.32 9.62 7.29
N SER A 151 11.49 9.04 7.01
CA SER A 151 12.45 9.58 6.05
C SER A 151 11.93 9.58 4.62
N PRO A 152 12.44 10.50 3.77
CA PRO A 152 12.17 10.48 2.33
C PRO A 152 12.55 9.15 1.66
N SER A 153 13.59 8.47 2.13
CA SER A 153 13.98 7.15 1.62
C SER A 153 12.94 6.07 1.90
N ALA A 154 12.31 6.10 3.08
CA ALA A 154 11.28 5.13 3.44
C ALA A 154 10.04 5.28 2.56
N ALA A 155 9.63 6.53 2.28
CA ALA A 155 8.58 6.83 1.33
C ALA A 155 8.92 6.36 -0.09
N HIS A 156 10.17 6.60 -0.54
CA HIS A 156 10.64 6.15 -1.85
C HIS A 156 10.62 4.61 -1.97
N HIS A 157 11.08 3.90 -0.94
CA HIS A 157 11.03 2.44 -0.90
C HIS A 157 9.60 1.90 -1.01
N ALA A 158 8.63 2.53 -0.34
CA ALA A 158 7.21 2.18 -0.49
C ALA A 158 6.70 2.45 -1.91
N ALA A 159 7.11 3.57 -2.53
CA ALA A 159 6.77 3.91 -3.91
C ALA A 159 7.32 2.88 -4.92
N GLU A 160 8.56 2.42 -4.74
CA GLU A 160 9.16 1.34 -5.54
C GLU A 160 8.45 0.00 -5.34
N ALA A 161 8.06 -0.30 -4.10
CA ALA A 161 7.48 -1.57 -3.72
C ALA A 161 6.12 -1.84 -4.36
N ILE A 162 5.35 -0.80 -4.72
CA ILE A 162 4.05 -0.96 -5.39
C ILE A 162 4.16 -1.12 -6.92
N LEU A 163 5.34 -0.94 -7.50
CA LEU A 163 5.52 -0.95 -8.96
C LEU A 163 5.35 -2.34 -9.59
N THR A 164 4.91 -2.33 -10.85
CA THR A 164 4.82 -3.53 -11.69
C THR A 164 5.61 -3.37 -12.99
N SER A 165 4.94 -3.04 -14.10
CA SER A 165 5.55 -2.72 -15.39
C SER A 165 5.98 -1.25 -15.50
N ASP A 166 5.78 -0.46 -14.45
CA ASP A 166 6.22 0.91 -14.35
C ASP A 166 7.73 1.05 -14.62
N THR A 167 8.13 2.13 -15.29
CA THR A 167 9.55 2.45 -15.54
C THR A 167 10.18 3.25 -14.41
N GLN A 168 9.37 3.94 -13.60
CA GLN A 168 9.80 4.78 -12.49
C GLN A 168 8.67 4.95 -11.44
N PRO A 169 9.03 5.19 -10.16
CA PRO A 169 8.10 5.63 -9.13
C PRO A 169 7.40 6.95 -9.48
N LYS A 170 6.20 7.16 -8.93
CA LYS A 170 5.43 8.41 -9.10
C LYS A 170 5.09 8.93 -7.71
N GLU A 171 5.66 10.07 -7.37
CA GLU A 171 5.62 10.64 -6.02
C GLU A 171 5.37 12.14 -6.10
N ILE A 172 4.68 12.69 -5.09
CA ILE A 172 4.43 14.12 -4.98
C ILE A 172 4.25 14.53 -3.52
N ALA A 173 4.68 15.74 -3.19
CA ALA A 173 4.29 16.42 -1.97
C ALA A 173 3.88 17.87 -2.26
N LEU A 174 2.82 18.32 -1.60
CA LEU A 174 2.23 19.64 -1.76
C LEU A 174 2.08 20.32 -0.39
N ARG A 175 2.23 21.64 -0.38
CA ARG A 175 1.93 22.53 0.74
C ARG A 175 0.86 23.54 0.34
N PHE A 176 -0.13 23.75 1.20
CA PHE A 176 -1.19 24.75 0.98
C PHE A 176 -1.75 25.28 2.31
N LYS A 177 -2.61 26.30 2.22
CA LYS A 177 -3.33 26.85 3.38
C LYS A 177 -4.78 26.35 3.43
N LEU A 178 -5.22 25.90 4.60
CA LEU A 178 -6.60 25.52 4.89
C LEU A 178 -7.01 26.14 6.22
N ALA A 179 -8.06 26.98 6.21
CA ALA A 179 -8.53 27.70 7.41
C ALA A 179 -7.38 28.38 8.19
N GLY A 180 -6.46 29.04 7.47
CA GLY A 180 -5.29 29.73 8.04
C GLY A 180 -4.10 28.84 8.40
N LYS A 181 -4.28 27.51 8.51
CA LYS A 181 -3.21 26.57 8.86
C LYS A 181 -2.46 26.08 7.62
N THR A 182 -1.15 25.85 7.78
CA THR A 182 -0.35 25.15 6.76
C THR A 182 -0.70 23.66 6.79
N VAL A 183 -1.01 23.09 5.63
CA VAL A 183 -1.29 21.67 5.44
C VAL A 183 -0.30 21.11 4.43
N LEU A 184 0.21 19.91 4.72
CA LEU A 184 1.04 19.12 3.83
C LEU A 184 0.22 17.93 3.32
N LEU A 185 0.42 17.59 2.05
CA LEU A 185 -0.20 16.45 1.39
C LEU A 185 0.88 15.68 0.65
N GLY A 186 1.00 14.38 0.92
CA GLY A 186 1.90 13.48 0.22
C GLY A 186 1.13 12.46 -0.59
N GLY A 187 1.73 11.93 -1.66
CA GLY A 187 1.11 10.89 -2.47
C GLY A 187 2.12 10.07 -3.27
N ILE A 188 1.83 8.78 -3.39
CA ILE A 188 2.48 7.86 -4.31
C ILE A 188 1.45 7.25 -5.25
N ALA A 189 1.86 6.89 -6.46
CA ALA A 189 1.02 6.20 -7.42
C ALA A 189 1.81 5.18 -8.25
N LYS A 190 1.09 4.22 -8.83
CA LYS A 190 1.63 3.26 -9.79
C LYS A 190 0.59 2.94 -10.86
N GLY A 191 1.03 2.33 -11.95
CA GLY A 191 0.22 2.07 -13.13
C GLY A 191 0.93 2.58 -14.38
N ALA A 192 0.96 1.75 -15.42
CA ALA A 192 1.60 2.04 -16.70
C ALA A 192 0.92 1.32 -17.89
N GLY A 193 -0.24 0.71 -17.66
CA GLY A 193 -1.00 -0.06 -18.64
C GLY A 193 -2.47 -0.08 -18.30
#